data_AF-A0A8J5I3R5-F1
#
_entry.id   AF-A0A8J5I3R5-F1
#
_cell.length_a   1.000
_cell.length_b   1.000
_cell.length_c   1.000
_cell.angle_alpha   90.00
_cell.angle_beta   90.00
_cell.angle_gamma   90.00
#
_symmetry.space_group_name_H-M   'P 1'
#
loop_
_entity.id
_entity.type
_entity.pdbx_description
1 polymer ?
#
loop_
_entity_poly.entity_id
_entity_poly.type
_entity_poly.pdbx_seq_one_letter_code
_entity_poly.pdbx_strand_id
1 'polypeptide(L)' 'MTSLHAPTAIFLTGMLERVFQRQLSCCKYLVGDNCPVNRRIATMMKVPLVGWASHRLNRAV' A
#
# COMPACT_ATOMS: atom_id res chain seq x y z
N MET A 1 -18.82 16.77 2.72
CA MET A 1 -18.48 15.34 2.54
C MET A 1 -17.36 15.16 1.52
N THR A 2 -16.18 15.72 1.79
CA THR A 2 -14.95 15.41 1.06
C THR A 2 -13.86 15.33 2.11
N SER A 3 -13.63 14.11 2.58
CA SER A 3 -12.52 13.80 3.49
C SER A 3 -11.22 14.23 2.81
N LEU A 4 -10.39 14.99 3.53
CA LEU A 4 -9.07 15.39 3.08
C LEU A 4 -8.33 14.17 2.52
N HIS A 5 -8.05 14.18 1.21
CA HIS A 5 -7.23 13.16 0.58
C HIS A 5 -5.84 13.26 1.21
N ALA A 6 -5.46 12.29 2.05
CA ALA A 6 -4.15 12.28 2.68
C ALA A 6 -3.05 12.35 1.60
N PRO A 7 -1.94 13.09 1.83
CA PRO A 7 -0.89 13.31 0.82
C PRO A 7 -0.33 12.00 0.25
N THR A 8 -0.30 10.94 1.04
CA THR A 8 0.10 9.59 0.61
C THR A 8 -0.85 8.99 -0.44
N ALA A 9 -2.16 9.17 -0.31
CA ALA A 9 -3.14 8.65 -1.26
C ALA A 9 -3.07 9.39 -2.60
N ILE A 10 -2.83 10.70 -2.57
CA ILE A 10 -2.60 11.52 -3.78
C ILE A 10 -1.33 11.03 -4.50
N PHE A 11 -0.23 10.86 -3.75
CA PHE A 11 1.02 10.36 -4.31
C PHE A 11 0.85 8.99 -4.98
N LEU A 12 0.23 8.05 -4.28
CA LEU A 12 0.02 6.68 -4.79
C LEU A 12 -0.84 6.67 -6.06
N THR A 13 -1.93 7.45 -6.06
CA THR A 13 -2.84 7.54 -7.21
C THR A 13 -2.12 8.16 -8.41
N GLY A 14 -1.44 9.29 -8.21
CA GLY A 14 -0.69 9.95 -9.27
C GLY A 14 0.46 9.10 -9.83
N MET A 15 1.14 8.34 -8.98
CA MET A 15 2.22 7.44 -9.41
C MET A 15 1.66 6.28 -10.26
N LEU A 16 0.58 5.63 -9.81
CA LEU A 16 -0.04 4.52 -10.54
C LEU A 16 -0.63 4.97 -11.89
N GLU A 17 -1.29 6.12 -11.92
CA GLU A 17 -1.89 6.65 -13.15
C GLU A 17 -0.81 7.08 -14.16
N ARG A 18 0.28 7.71 -13.71
CA ARG A 18 1.33 8.21 -14.61
C ARG A 18 2.27 7.13 -15.10
N VAL A 19 2.70 6.22 -14.21
CA VAL A 19 3.73 5.22 -14.54
C VAL A 19 3.12 3.95 -15.09
N PHE A 20 2.01 3.50 -14.50
CA PHE A 20 1.42 2.20 -14.82
C PHE A 20 0.11 2.32 -15.62
N GLN A 21 -0.42 3.54 -15.80
CA GLN A 21 -1.72 3.78 -16.45
C GLN A 21 -2.85 2.97 -15.78
N ARG A 22 -2.76 2.80 -14.46
CA ARG A 22 -3.75 2.07 -13.66
C ARG A 22 -4.28 2.96 -12.54
N GLN A 23 -5.56 2.81 -12.24
CA GLN A 23 -6.17 3.43 -11.07
C GLN A 23 -5.81 2.62 -9.81
N LEU A 24 -5.75 3.30 -8.65
CA LEU A 24 -5.53 2.66 -7.36
C LEU A 24 -6.55 1.53 -7.05
N SER A 25 -7.78 1.64 -7.57
CA SER A 25 -8.85 0.62 -7.45
C SER A 25 -8.50 -0.72 -8.12
N CYS A 26 -7.53 -0.75 -9.03
CA CYS A 26 -7.05 -1.96 -9.68
C CYS A 26 -6.14 -2.79 -8.77
N CYS A 27 -5.53 -2.20 -7.75
CA CYS A 27 -4.67 -2.90 -6.80
C CYS A 27 -5.51 -3.85 -5.92
N LYS A 28 -5.12 -5.13 -5.85
CA LYS A 28 -5.83 -6.16 -5.06
C LYS A 28 -5.19 -6.45 -3.72
N TYR A 29 -3.90 -6.20 -3.59
CA TYR A 29 -3.12 -6.41 -2.37
C TYR A 29 -1.87 -5.52 -2.40
N LEU A 30 -1.37 -5.16 -1.22
CA LEU A 30 -0.07 -4.51 -1.06
C LEU A 30 0.93 -5.54 -0.59
N VAL A 31 2.07 -5.70 -1.28
CA VAL A 31 3.15 -6.57 -0.82
C VAL A 31 4.20 -5.71 -0.09
N GLY A 32 4.54 -6.06 1.14
CA GLY A 32 5.49 -5.29 1.95
C GLY A 32 5.76 -5.92 3.31
N ASP A 33 6.65 -5.32 4.09
CA ASP A 33 6.81 -5.71 5.50
C ASP A 33 5.60 -5.26 6.34
N ASN A 34 5.50 -5.77 7.58
CA ASN A 34 4.43 -5.41 8.50
C ASN A 34 4.68 -4.08 9.24
N CYS A 35 5.50 -3.17 8.68
CA CYS A 35 5.78 -1.90 9.34
C CYS A 35 4.52 -1.03 9.46
N PRO A 36 4.48 -0.07 10.40
CA PRO A 36 3.33 0.82 10.58
C PRO A 36 2.93 1.58 9.31
N VAL A 37 3.91 1.99 8.50
CA VAL A 37 3.67 2.73 7.25
C VAL A 37 2.95 1.84 6.24
N ASN A 38 3.42 0.62 5.99
CA ASN A 38 2.81 -0.31 5.04
C ASN A 38 1.41 -0.75 5.51
N ARG A 39 1.21 -0.98 6.81
CA ARG A 39 -0.13 -1.23 7.37
C ARG A 39 -1.07 -0.05 7.16
N ARG A 40 -0.59 1.18 7.40
CA ARG A 40 -1.38 2.39 7.20
C ARG A 40 -1.76 2.57 5.73
N ILE A 41 -0.82 2.35 4.82
CA ILE A 41 -1.07 2.43 3.37
C ILE A 41 -2.10 1.37 2.94
N ALA A 42 -1.92 0.10 3.31
CA ALA A 42 -2.87 -0.97 2.99
C ALA A 42 -4.29 -0.65 3.51
N THR A 43 -4.38 -0.08 4.72
CA THR A 43 -5.65 0.37 5.31
C THR A 43 -6.28 1.51 4.49
N MET A 44 -5.49 2.50 4.06
CA MET A 44 -5.99 3.59 3.20
C MET A 44 -6.47 3.07 1.84
N MET A 45 -5.73 2.14 1.25
CA MET A 45 -6.09 1.48 -0.02
C MET A 45 -7.26 0.50 0.11
N LYS A 46 -7.62 0.09 1.34
CA LYS A 46 -8.62 -0.96 1.64
C LYS A 46 -8.30 -2.31 0.98
N VAL A 47 -7.02 -2.68 0.98
CA VAL A 47 -6.54 -3.97 0.43
C VAL A 47 -5.74 -4.75 1.48
N PRO A 48 -5.68 -6.09 1.41
CA PRO A 48 -4.82 -6.88 2.29
C PRO A 48 -3.33 -6.53 2.11
N LEU A 49 -2.60 -6.51 3.24
CA LEU A 49 -1.14 -6.45 3.27
C LEU A 49 -0.58 -7.88 3.26
N VAL A 50 0.11 -8.24 2.19
CA VAL A 50 0.79 -9.52 2.03
C VAL A 50 2.23 -9.37 2.48
N GLY A 51 2.53 -9.92 3.66
CA GLY A 51 3.88 -9.96 4.21
C GLY A 51 4.81 -10.84 3.38
N TRP A 52 6.05 -10.42 3.20
CA TRP A 52 7.06 -11.29 2.58
C TRP A 52 7.49 -12.41 3.55
N ALA A 53 7.40 -13.66 3.10
CA ALA A 53 7.84 -14.83 3.85
C ALA A 53 9.35 -14.81 4.17
N SER A 54 10.20 -14.30 3.28
CA SER A 54 11.66 -14.22 3.53
C SER A 54 11.98 -13.31 4.72
N HIS A 55 11.20 -12.25 4.94
CA HIS A 55 11.36 -11.36 6.08
C HIS A 55 10.88 -11.98 7.41
N ARG A 56 10.01 -13.00 7.36
CA ARG A 56 9.65 -13.83 8.52
C ARG A 56 10.75 -14.84 8.86
N LEU A 57 11.52 -15.31 7.86
CA LEU A 57 12.68 -16.17 8.06
C LEU A 57 13.93 -15.40 8.53
N ASN A 58 14.08 -14.13 8.14
CA ASN A 58 15.17 -13.26 8.61
C ASN A 58 14.85 -12.50 9.91
N ARG A 59 13.72 -12.80 10.58
CA ARG A 59 13.38 -12.33 11.94
C ARG A 59 13.19 -13.53 12.89
N ALA A 60 14.00 -14.57 12.72
CA ALA A 60 14.26 -15.55 13.76
C ALA A 60 15.56 -15.18 14.48
N VAL A 61 15.56 -14.05 15.19
CA VAL A 61 16.54 -13.67 16.23
C VAL A 61 15.83 -12.85 17.29
#